data_AF-A0A061I294-F1
#
_entry.id   AF-A0A061I294-F1
#
_cell.length_a   1.000
_cell.length_b   1.000
_cell.length_c   1.000
_cell.angle_alpha   90.00
_cell.angle_beta   90.00
_cell.angle_gamma   90.00
#
_symmetry.space_group_name_H-M   'P 1'
#
loop_
_entity.id
_entity.type
_entity.pdbx_description
1 polymer ?
#
loop_
_entity_poly.entity_id
_entity_poly.type
_entity_poly.pdbx_seq_one_letter_code
_entity_poly.pdbx_strand_id
1 'polypeptide(L)'
;LNCGVESDENFLESGTTFHHLDLGIEFRNSVNMVRSSGLLTGAKDPVALKSIAVTLSINDFVAGVSATLNYENEEKVPLEAFFVFPMDEDSAVYSFEALVDGKKIVAELQDKYQAHKSYEEALAGGYQAYLLEEDKCSRDVFRCNVGNLQPGSKVALTLKYVQELPLEDDGALRYVLPAILNPRYHLSEQSEESCLDLKTPIVPLEDLPYTLSMVATISSQLGIRTIQSNCALSSIDYNGESRTSAQFSLAEGHKFDRDVELLIFYRKVHSPSVAVEMGMPERESDSLMGAPSAMVSFYPDIPVMETSTKRGEFVFLMDRSRSMKSPMSGQNRSQLRIDAAKETLILLLKSLPIGCYFNIYGFGSTHEAFFPMSVRYTQETMEKAVEKVKAMLADLGGTEILTPLRRVFRKPPIPGHPLQVFVFTDGEVAETFNVIREVKFHSKRHRYEDRLISAGEIDF
;
A
#
# COMPACT_ATOMS: atom_id res chain seq x y z
N LEU A 1 6.69 14.39 77.84
CA LEU A 1 7.54 13.25 77.41
C LEU A 1 7.80 13.45 75.91
N ASN A 2 8.43 14.58 75.58
CA ASN A 2 9.84 14.75 75.16
C ASN A 2 9.98 14.42 73.66
N CYS A 3 9.73 15.38 72.77
CA CYS A 3 10.62 16.45 72.26
C CYS A 3 11.34 16.01 70.98
N GLY A 4 11.12 16.76 69.90
CA GLY A 4 11.74 16.55 68.58
C GLY A 4 13.17 17.08 68.47
N VAL A 5 13.70 17.02 67.23
CA VAL A 5 14.90 17.63 66.58
C VAL A 5 15.24 16.68 65.41
N GLU A 6 15.18 17.05 64.12
CA GLU A 6 16.03 17.92 63.28
C GLU A 6 17.44 17.34 62.93
N SER A 7 17.78 17.45 61.63
CA SER A 7 19.12 17.42 60.97
C SER A 7 19.97 16.13 61.05
N ASP A 8 20.99 15.87 60.24
CA ASP A 8 21.41 16.21 58.87
C ASP A 8 22.53 15.21 58.51
N GLU A 9 22.82 15.09 57.22
CA GLU A 9 24.11 14.76 56.60
C GLU A 9 24.96 13.57 57.11
N ASN A 10 25.29 12.64 56.19
CA ASN A 10 26.59 11.98 56.23
C ASN A 10 27.15 11.70 54.83
N PHE A 11 28.43 12.03 54.72
CA PHE A 11 29.31 12.00 53.56
C PHE A 11 29.73 10.58 53.15
N LEU A 12 30.09 10.47 51.87
CA LEU A 12 30.65 9.32 51.18
C LEU A 12 32.07 8.97 51.63
N GLU A 13 32.38 7.69 51.85
CA GLU A 13 33.73 7.14 51.74
C GLU A 13 33.76 5.69 51.21
N SER A 14 34.46 5.56 50.08
CA SER A 14 35.37 4.50 49.59
C SER A 14 35.34 3.03 50.08
N GLY A 15 35.44 2.13 49.07
CA GLY A 15 36.19 0.85 49.08
C GLY A 15 35.47 -0.31 49.75
N THR A 16 35.35 -1.52 49.21
CA THR A 16 36.26 -2.37 48.41
C THR A 16 35.47 -3.67 48.15
N THR A 17 35.60 -4.37 47.00
CA THR A 17 35.78 -5.85 46.91
C THR A 17 35.81 -6.38 45.47
N PHE A 18 36.55 -7.47 45.29
CA PHE A 18 37.02 -8.15 44.08
C PHE A 18 36.11 -9.31 43.59
N HIS A 19 36.21 -9.61 42.27
CA HIS A 19 36.03 -10.91 41.54
C HIS A 19 34.71 -11.71 41.68
N HIS A 20 34.09 -12.36 40.68
CA HIS A 20 34.29 -12.62 39.24
C HIS A 20 32.95 -13.19 38.68
N LEU A 21 32.62 -12.91 37.40
CA LEU A 21 31.67 -13.61 36.49
C LEU A 21 30.16 -13.61 36.83
N ASP A 22 29.34 -12.85 36.08
CA ASP A 22 28.49 -13.43 35.02
C ASP A 22 27.75 -12.36 34.17
N LEU A 23 27.74 -12.62 32.85
CA LEU A 23 26.73 -12.28 31.82
C LEU A 23 26.17 -10.84 31.73
N GLY A 24 26.82 -10.00 30.91
CA GLY A 24 26.24 -8.78 30.36
C GLY A 24 26.38 -8.75 28.84
N ILE A 25 25.34 -9.22 28.15
CA ILE A 25 25.21 -9.19 26.68
C ILE A 25 25.30 -7.73 26.22
N GLU A 26 26.31 -7.40 25.40
CA GLU A 26 26.34 -6.17 24.62
C GLU A 26 25.14 -6.16 23.67
N PHE A 27 24.14 -5.32 23.95
CA PHE A 27 23.12 -4.95 22.98
C PHE A 27 23.79 -4.19 21.84
N ARG A 28 24.27 -4.94 20.85
CA ARG A 28 24.60 -4.41 19.53
C ARG A 28 23.35 -3.75 18.98
N ASN A 29 23.50 -2.46 18.62
CA ASN A 29 22.56 -1.65 17.86
C ASN A 29 21.77 -2.50 16.85
N SER A 30 20.46 -2.64 17.09
CA SER A 30 19.52 -3.17 16.09
C SER A 30 19.45 -2.15 14.96
N VAL A 31 20.13 -2.47 13.86
CA VAL A 31 20.02 -1.79 12.58
C VAL A 31 18.55 -1.88 12.13
N ASN A 32 17.94 -0.73 11.85
CA ASN A 32 16.60 -0.65 11.23
C ASN A 32 16.57 -1.55 9.98
N MET A 33 15.81 -2.64 10.04
CA MET A 33 15.62 -3.57 8.92
C MET A 33 14.57 -3.02 7.96
N VAL A 34 14.83 -3.18 6.66
CA VAL A 34 13.98 -2.74 5.56
C VAL A 34 13.48 -4.00 4.82
N ARG A 35 12.21 -4.07 4.41
CA ARG A 35 11.72 -5.15 3.52
C ARG A 35 11.85 -4.68 2.08
N SER A 36 12.86 -5.18 1.38
CA SER A 36 12.96 -5.02 -0.08
C SER A 36 11.93 -5.92 -0.77
N SER A 37 11.36 -5.49 -1.90
CA SER A 37 10.45 -6.31 -2.71
C SER A 37 11.20 -7.03 -3.84
N GLY A 38 10.63 -8.11 -4.38
CA GLY A 38 11.26 -8.94 -5.41
C GLY A 38 12.03 -10.12 -4.83
N LEU A 39 13.06 -10.58 -5.54
CA LEU A 39 13.87 -11.73 -5.13
C LEU A 39 15.00 -11.28 -4.21
N LEU A 40 15.03 -11.80 -2.98
CA LEU A 40 15.94 -11.39 -1.90
C LEU A 40 16.76 -12.55 -1.40
N THR A 41 17.99 -12.30 -0.99
CA THR A 41 18.83 -13.29 -0.31
C THR A 41 18.39 -13.53 1.13
N GLY A 42 18.94 -14.55 1.80
CA GLY A 42 18.77 -14.75 3.25
C GLY A 42 19.23 -13.55 4.11
N ALA A 43 20.14 -12.71 3.60
CA ALA A 43 20.58 -11.47 4.23
C ALA A 43 19.65 -10.26 3.91
N LYS A 44 18.55 -10.50 3.16
CA LYS A 44 17.62 -9.50 2.62
C LYS A 44 18.21 -8.59 1.52
N ASP A 45 19.34 -8.95 0.93
CA ASP A 45 19.91 -8.21 -0.20
C ASP A 45 19.14 -8.55 -1.50
N PRO A 46 18.86 -7.58 -2.38
CA PRO A 46 18.16 -7.85 -3.63
C PRO A 46 19.05 -8.64 -4.61
N VAL A 47 18.47 -9.66 -5.25
CA VAL A 47 19.08 -10.36 -6.39
C VAL A 47 18.90 -9.52 -7.65
N ALA A 48 19.90 -9.51 -8.53
CA ALA A 48 19.91 -8.67 -9.73
C ALA A 48 18.72 -8.98 -10.67
N LEU A 49 17.76 -8.06 -10.72
CA LEU A 49 16.66 -8.09 -11.70
C LEU A 49 17.17 -7.66 -13.08
N LYS A 50 16.72 -8.36 -14.12
CA LYS A 50 17.10 -8.13 -15.53
C LYS A 50 15.95 -7.62 -16.38
N SER A 51 14.73 -8.08 -16.14
CA SER A 51 13.55 -7.57 -16.84
C SER A 51 12.26 -7.95 -16.14
N ILE A 52 11.23 -7.14 -16.39
CA ILE A 52 9.84 -7.39 -16.00
C ILE A 52 9.00 -7.41 -17.27
N ALA A 53 8.22 -8.47 -17.44
CA ALA A 53 7.25 -8.60 -18.53
C ALA A 53 5.85 -8.78 -17.96
N VAL A 54 4.92 -7.91 -18.33
CA VAL A 54 3.54 -7.91 -17.84
C VAL A 54 2.59 -8.14 -19.01
N THR A 55 1.69 -9.11 -18.86
CA THR A 55 0.54 -9.29 -19.74
C THR A 55 -0.72 -8.95 -18.96
N LEU A 56 -1.43 -7.93 -19.40
CA LEU A 56 -2.70 -7.47 -18.83
C LEU A 56 -3.84 -7.86 -19.76
N SER A 57 -4.85 -8.55 -19.23
CA SER A 57 -6.14 -8.77 -19.89
C SER A 57 -7.23 -8.11 -19.05
N ILE A 58 -7.97 -7.17 -19.62
CA ILE A 58 -9.14 -6.58 -18.96
C ILE A 58 -10.38 -7.07 -19.69
N ASN A 59 -11.28 -7.72 -18.96
CA ASN A 59 -12.53 -8.28 -19.44
C ASN A 59 -13.66 -7.61 -18.68
N ASP A 60 -14.34 -6.66 -19.33
CA ASP A 60 -15.26 -5.72 -18.69
C ASP A 60 -14.61 -5.12 -17.40
N PHE A 61 -15.12 -5.43 -16.21
CA PHE A 61 -14.68 -4.82 -14.95
C PHE A 61 -13.59 -5.64 -14.21
N VAL A 62 -13.02 -6.68 -14.83
CA VAL A 62 -12.05 -7.56 -14.18
C VAL A 62 -10.73 -7.54 -14.93
N ALA A 63 -9.63 -7.31 -14.22
CA ALA A 63 -8.27 -7.48 -14.73
C ALA A 63 -7.73 -8.87 -14.39
N GLY A 64 -7.13 -9.52 -15.37
CA GLY A 64 -6.23 -10.64 -15.21
C GLY A 64 -4.81 -10.21 -15.57
N VAL A 65 -3.88 -10.43 -14.65
CA VAL A 65 -2.49 -10.00 -14.81
C VAL A 65 -1.57 -11.22 -14.75
N SER A 66 -0.60 -11.26 -15.65
CA SER A 66 0.52 -12.21 -15.63
C SER A 66 1.82 -11.41 -15.64
N ALA A 67 2.53 -11.42 -14.51
CA ALA A 67 3.81 -10.72 -14.34
C ALA A 67 4.95 -11.73 -14.26
N THR A 68 5.93 -11.61 -15.15
CA THR A 68 7.15 -12.42 -15.17
C THR A 68 8.36 -11.54 -14.86
N LEU A 69 9.07 -11.87 -13.79
CA LEU A 69 10.28 -11.18 -13.33
C LEU A 69 11.49 -12.08 -13.54
N ASN A 70 12.48 -11.59 -14.29
CA ASN A 70 13.70 -12.33 -14.63
C ASN A 70 14.88 -11.84 -13.79
N TYR A 71 15.50 -12.75 -13.05
CA TYR A 71 16.63 -12.50 -12.16
C TYR A 71 17.85 -13.32 -12.58
N GLU A 72 19.03 -12.85 -12.18
CA GLU A 72 20.31 -13.55 -12.37
C GLU A 72 21.15 -13.48 -11.09
N ASN A 73 21.70 -14.62 -10.66
CA ASN A 73 22.70 -14.62 -9.61
C ASN A 73 24.06 -14.20 -10.21
N GLU A 74 24.42 -12.92 -10.06
CA GLU A 74 25.72 -12.39 -10.52
C GLU A 74 26.86 -12.65 -9.52
N GLU A 75 26.54 -13.16 -8.34
CA GLU A 75 27.52 -13.45 -7.30
C GLU A 75 28.34 -14.71 -7.62
N LYS A 76 29.54 -14.77 -7.06
CA LYS A 76 30.42 -15.95 -7.20
C LYS A 76 30.07 -17.07 -6.23
N VAL A 77 29.06 -16.88 -5.39
CA VAL A 77 28.61 -17.81 -4.37
C VAL A 77 27.13 -18.19 -4.58
N PRO A 78 26.71 -19.40 -4.16
CA PRO A 78 25.30 -19.76 -4.17
C PRO A 78 24.49 -18.84 -3.24
N LEU A 79 23.29 -18.46 -3.68
CA LEU A 79 22.38 -17.57 -2.94
C LEU A 79 21.10 -18.31 -2.58
N GLU A 80 20.79 -18.43 -1.29
CA GLU A 80 19.44 -18.79 -0.86
C GLU A 80 18.52 -17.58 -1.05
N ALA A 81 17.45 -17.76 -1.83
CA ALA A 81 16.59 -16.67 -2.25
C ALA A 81 15.10 -16.87 -1.92
N PHE A 82 14.44 -15.78 -1.54
CA PHE A 82 13.01 -15.69 -1.28
C PHE A 82 12.40 -14.58 -2.13
N PHE A 83 11.27 -14.87 -2.75
CA PHE A 83 10.51 -13.90 -3.52
C PHE A 83 9.45 -13.25 -2.63
N VAL A 84 9.38 -11.93 -2.66
CA VAL A 84 8.38 -11.11 -1.96
C VAL A 84 7.64 -10.26 -2.98
N PHE A 85 6.33 -10.36 -3.01
CA PHE A 85 5.49 -9.65 -3.98
C PHE A 85 4.29 -8.99 -3.29
N PRO A 86 4.21 -7.66 -3.29
CA PRO A 86 3.04 -6.95 -2.77
C PRO A 86 1.88 -6.99 -3.78
N MET A 87 0.66 -7.07 -3.28
CA MET A 87 -0.57 -7.03 -4.09
C MET A 87 -1.65 -6.22 -3.38
N ASP A 88 -2.61 -5.71 -4.16
CA ASP A 88 -3.81 -5.09 -3.60
C ASP A 88 -4.64 -6.10 -2.78
N GLU A 89 -5.29 -5.65 -1.70
CA GLU A 89 -6.15 -6.49 -0.84
C GLU A 89 -7.29 -7.15 -1.64
N ASP A 90 -7.74 -6.50 -2.71
CA ASP A 90 -8.82 -6.99 -3.58
C ASP A 90 -8.32 -7.88 -4.74
N SER A 91 -7.03 -8.26 -4.73
CA SER A 91 -6.44 -9.16 -5.73
C SER A 91 -6.35 -10.60 -5.23
N ALA A 92 -6.54 -11.56 -6.14
CA ALA A 92 -6.41 -13.00 -5.85
C ALA A 92 -5.34 -13.67 -6.73
N VAL A 93 -4.29 -14.20 -6.11
CA VAL A 93 -3.29 -15.05 -6.80
C VAL A 93 -3.91 -16.41 -7.10
N TYR A 94 -3.81 -16.84 -8.35
CA TYR A 94 -4.26 -18.18 -8.76
C TYR A 94 -3.17 -19.04 -9.40
N SER A 95 -2.00 -18.47 -9.71
CA SER A 95 -0.89 -19.23 -10.28
C SER A 95 0.46 -18.58 -9.94
N PHE A 96 1.41 -19.43 -9.56
CA PHE A 96 2.81 -19.06 -9.43
C PHE A 96 3.70 -20.13 -10.06
N GLU A 97 4.66 -19.71 -10.85
CA GLU A 97 5.63 -20.59 -11.52
C GLU A 97 7.03 -20.01 -11.38
N ALA A 98 8.00 -20.87 -11.04
CA ALA A 98 9.41 -20.51 -11.01
C ALA A 98 10.19 -21.38 -12.01
N LEU A 99 10.86 -20.77 -12.97
CA LEU A 99 11.77 -21.43 -13.89
C LEU A 99 13.21 -21.15 -13.44
N VAL A 100 13.86 -22.15 -12.85
CA VAL A 100 15.24 -22.05 -12.34
C VAL A 100 16.12 -22.99 -13.15
N ASP A 101 17.07 -22.45 -13.91
CA ASP A 101 18.02 -23.22 -14.74
C ASP A 101 17.34 -24.30 -15.62
N GLY A 102 16.20 -23.95 -16.22
CA GLY A 102 15.42 -24.83 -17.09
C GLY A 102 14.48 -25.81 -16.36
N LYS A 103 14.50 -25.86 -15.02
CA LYS A 103 13.53 -26.63 -14.23
C LYS A 103 12.34 -25.75 -13.91
N LYS A 104 11.15 -26.17 -14.37
CA LYS A 104 9.88 -25.49 -14.08
C LYS A 104 9.29 -26.04 -12.78
N ILE A 105 9.14 -25.17 -11.80
CA ILE A 105 8.45 -25.41 -10.53
C ILE A 105 7.10 -24.72 -10.64
N VAL A 106 6.01 -25.45 -10.40
CA VAL A 106 4.64 -24.93 -10.45
C VAL A 106 4.04 -25.08 -9.06
N ALA A 107 3.54 -23.97 -8.50
CA ALA A 107 2.87 -24.01 -7.22
C ALA A 107 1.51 -24.73 -7.36
N GLU A 108 1.25 -25.65 -6.44
CA GLU A 108 -0.06 -26.29 -6.29
C GLU A 108 -0.81 -25.60 -5.16
N LEU A 109 -2.02 -25.12 -5.44
CA LEU A 109 -2.92 -24.54 -4.45
C LEU A 109 -3.45 -25.66 -3.54
N GLN A 110 -3.18 -25.55 -2.24
CA GLN A 110 -3.65 -26.47 -1.21
C GLN A 110 -4.26 -25.69 -0.05
N ASP A 111 -5.07 -26.37 0.76
CA ASP A 111 -5.53 -25.81 2.03
C ASP A 111 -4.32 -25.41 2.90
N LYS A 112 -4.40 -24.27 3.59
CA LYS A 112 -3.29 -23.69 4.34
C LYS A 112 -2.67 -24.67 5.33
N TYR A 113 -3.49 -25.46 6.05
CA TYR A 113 -2.99 -26.45 7.00
C TYR A 113 -2.30 -27.62 6.29
N GLN A 114 -2.87 -28.08 5.18
CA GLN A 114 -2.29 -29.17 4.38
C GLN A 114 -0.95 -28.75 3.74
N ALA A 115 -0.87 -27.53 3.20
CA ALA A 115 0.35 -26.98 2.62
C ALA A 115 1.50 -26.93 3.64
N HIS A 116 1.22 -26.45 4.85
CA HIS A 116 2.21 -26.40 5.95
C HIS A 116 2.67 -27.79 6.35
N LYS A 117 1.74 -28.73 6.54
CA LYS A 117 2.06 -30.10 6.93
C LYS A 117 2.94 -30.78 5.87
N SER A 118 2.56 -30.69 4.59
CA SER A 118 3.32 -31.26 3.48
C SER A 118 4.73 -30.65 3.37
N TYR A 119 4.85 -29.34 3.62
CA TYR A 119 6.13 -28.64 3.65
C TYR A 119 7.05 -29.14 4.76
N GLU A 120 6.54 -29.25 6.00
CA GLU A 120 7.32 -29.76 7.13
C GLU A 120 7.74 -31.22 6.95
N GLU A 121 6.85 -32.07 6.44
CA GLU A 121 7.15 -33.48 6.13
C GLU A 121 8.23 -33.61 5.05
N ALA A 122 8.19 -32.76 4.02
CA ALA A 122 9.20 -32.74 2.96
C ALA A 122 10.59 -32.32 3.50
N LEU A 123 10.64 -31.30 4.36
CA LEU A 123 11.88 -30.89 5.01
C LEU A 123 12.43 -31.99 5.94
N ALA A 124 11.57 -32.63 6.74
CA ALA A 124 11.96 -33.74 7.60
C ALA A 124 12.48 -34.95 6.82
N GLY A 125 11.94 -35.17 5.61
CA GLY A 125 12.41 -36.18 4.66
C GLY A 125 13.70 -35.84 3.92
N GLY A 126 14.25 -34.63 4.12
CA GLY A 126 15.47 -34.17 3.44
C GLY A 126 15.24 -33.69 2.00
N TYR A 127 13.99 -33.44 1.60
CA TYR A 127 13.64 -32.90 0.29
C TYR A 127 13.75 -31.39 0.27
N GLN A 128 14.03 -30.82 -0.91
CA GLN A 128 13.93 -29.39 -1.14
C GLN A 128 12.47 -29.02 -1.35
N ALA A 129 11.88 -28.33 -0.37
CA ALA A 129 10.48 -27.94 -0.37
C ALA A 129 10.32 -26.43 -0.56
N TYR A 130 9.23 -26.03 -1.22
CA TYR A 130 8.89 -24.64 -1.50
C TYR A 130 7.48 -24.37 -0.98
N LEU A 131 7.33 -23.28 -0.23
CA LEU A 131 6.03 -22.83 0.26
C LEU A 131 5.82 -21.40 -0.21
N LEU A 132 4.66 -21.17 -0.81
CA LEU A 132 4.12 -19.84 -1.11
C LEU A 132 2.99 -19.59 -0.12
N GLU A 133 3.10 -18.52 0.67
CA GLU A 133 2.03 -18.11 1.57
C GLU A 133 1.85 -16.59 1.58
N GLU A 134 0.61 -16.18 1.88
CA GLU A 134 0.28 -14.83 2.32
C GLU A 134 0.95 -14.57 3.67
N ASP A 135 1.59 -13.41 3.83
CA ASP A 135 2.27 -13.03 5.06
C ASP A 135 1.27 -13.01 6.23
N LYS A 136 1.70 -13.52 7.39
CA LYS A 136 0.83 -13.67 8.57
C LYS A 136 0.42 -12.33 9.17
N CYS A 137 1.17 -11.27 8.88
CA CYS A 137 1.03 -9.94 9.43
C CYS A 137 0.45 -8.92 8.42
N SER A 138 0.49 -9.23 7.12
CA SER A 138 0.04 -8.34 6.04
C SER A 138 -0.59 -9.18 4.91
N ARG A 139 -1.87 -8.95 4.63
CA ARG A 139 -2.64 -9.70 3.62
C ARG A 139 -2.24 -9.34 2.18
N ASP A 140 -1.61 -8.20 2.04
CA ASP A 140 -1.15 -7.56 0.82
C ASP A 140 0.28 -7.98 0.41
N VAL A 141 0.90 -8.96 1.09
CA VAL A 141 2.26 -9.44 0.73
C VAL A 141 2.31 -10.96 0.59
N PHE A 142 2.78 -11.43 -0.56
CA PHE A 142 3.04 -12.84 -0.85
C PHE A 142 4.53 -13.15 -0.74
N ARG A 143 4.87 -14.26 -0.07
CA ARG A 143 6.25 -14.72 0.08
C ARG A 143 6.42 -16.16 -0.41
N CYS A 144 7.45 -16.39 -1.22
CA CYS A 144 7.84 -17.71 -1.71
C CYS A 144 9.32 -18.00 -1.44
N ASN A 145 9.65 -19.18 -0.93
CA ASN A 145 11.04 -19.64 -0.97
C ASN A 145 11.35 -20.15 -2.39
N VAL A 146 12.40 -19.63 -3.05
CA VAL A 146 12.85 -20.06 -4.38
C VAL A 146 14.05 -21.02 -4.28
N GLY A 147 14.68 -21.09 -3.10
CA GLY A 147 15.77 -22.01 -2.77
C GLY A 147 17.15 -21.49 -3.16
N ASN A 148 18.11 -22.41 -3.30
CA ASN A 148 19.51 -22.08 -3.53
C ASN A 148 19.85 -21.90 -5.02
N LEU A 149 20.15 -20.67 -5.42
CA LEU A 149 20.53 -20.26 -6.76
C LEU A 149 22.05 -20.36 -6.93
N GLN A 150 22.54 -21.13 -7.90
CA GLN A 150 23.97 -21.25 -8.14
C GLN A 150 24.53 -19.96 -8.79
N PRO A 151 25.85 -19.72 -8.71
CA PRO A 151 26.49 -18.63 -9.45
C PRO A 151 26.15 -18.68 -10.95
N GLY A 152 25.65 -17.57 -11.50
CA GLY A 152 25.22 -17.46 -12.90
C GLY A 152 23.86 -18.07 -13.22
N SER A 153 23.14 -18.63 -12.24
CA SER A 153 21.80 -19.17 -12.45
C SER A 153 20.82 -18.08 -12.86
N LYS A 154 19.93 -18.41 -13.79
CA LYS A 154 18.85 -17.53 -14.26
C LYS A 154 17.51 -18.03 -13.75
N VAL A 155 16.72 -17.09 -13.24
CA VAL A 155 15.42 -17.38 -12.62
C VAL A 155 14.35 -16.54 -13.31
N ALA A 156 13.28 -17.17 -13.78
CA ALA A 156 12.08 -16.46 -14.21
C ALA A 156 10.92 -16.82 -13.27
N LEU A 157 10.40 -15.82 -12.55
CA LEU A 157 9.27 -15.97 -11.64
C LEU A 157 8.03 -15.39 -12.29
N THR A 158 7.00 -16.22 -12.51
CA THR A 158 5.73 -15.81 -13.10
C THR A 158 4.64 -15.88 -12.05
N LEU A 159 4.02 -14.75 -11.74
CA LEU A 159 2.85 -14.64 -10.88
C LEU A 159 1.63 -14.28 -11.74
N LYS A 160 0.50 -14.94 -11.51
CA LYS A 160 -0.78 -14.58 -12.11
C LYS A 160 -1.85 -14.34 -11.05
N TYR A 161 -2.53 -13.22 -11.20
CA TYR A 161 -3.59 -12.78 -10.30
C TYR A 161 -4.75 -12.14 -11.06
N VAL A 162 -5.89 -12.03 -10.39
CA VAL A 162 -7.08 -11.33 -10.87
C VAL A 162 -7.50 -10.26 -9.87
N GLN A 163 -8.14 -9.20 -10.35
CA GLN A 163 -8.62 -8.07 -9.56
C GLN A 163 -9.88 -7.47 -10.18
N GLU A 164 -10.85 -7.10 -9.35
CA GLU A 164 -11.98 -6.26 -9.78
C GLU A 164 -11.54 -4.80 -9.85
N LEU A 165 -11.88 -4.12 -10.94
CA LEU A 165 -11.45 -2.75 -11.21
C LEU A 165 -12.51 -1.75 -10.72
N PRO A 166 -12.11 -0.72 -9.95
CA PRO A 166 -13.04 0.30 -9.50
C PRO A 166 -13.46 1.22 -10.64
N LEU A 167 -14.72 1.68 -10.57
CA LEU A 167 -15.26 2.72 -11.44
C LEU A 167 -15.18 4.06 -10.71
N GLU A 168 -14.46 5.01 -11.30
CA GLU A 168 -14.31 6.38 -10.81
C GLU A 168 -15.58 7.21 -11.05
N ASP A 169 -15.71 8.32 -10.31
CA ASP A 169 -16.88 9.22 -10.38
C ASP A 169 -17.10 9.83 -11.79
N ASP A 170 -16.05 9.96 -12.60
CA ASP A 170 -16.11 10.44 -13.98
C ASP A 170 -16.46 9.34 -15.00
N GLY A 171 -16.68 8.11 -14.52
CA GLY A 171 -16.99 6.94 -15.32
C GLY A 171 -15.77 6.25 -15.93
N ALA A 172 -14.55 6.56 -15.49
CA ALA A 172 -13.35 5.82 -15.85
C ALA A 172 -13.24 4.51 -15.05
N LEU A 173 -12.98 3.40 -15.74
CA LEU A 173 -12.51 2.18 -15.10
C LEU A 173 -10.99 2.29 -14.90
N ARG A 174 -10.51 2.20 -13.66
CA ARG A 174 -9.12 2.46 -13.32
C ARG A 174 -8.35 1.17 -13.07
N TYR A 175 -7.18 1.04 -13.72
CA TYR A 175 -6.21 -0.01 -13.43
C TYR A 175 -4.86 0.62 -13.14
N VAL A 176 -4.16 0.09 -12.13
CA VAL A 176 -2.82 0.54 -11.74
C VAL A 176 -1.88 -0.66 -11.74
N LEU A 177 -0.80 -0.58 -12.51
CA LEU A 177 0.34 -1.46 -12.35
C LEU A 177 1.35 -0.75 -11.43
N PRO A 178 1.50 -1.19 -10.18
CA PRO A 178 2.29 -0.46 -9.20
C PRO A 178 3.78 -0.55 -9.55
N ALA A 179 4.49 0.57 -9.39
CA ALA A 179 5.93 0.67 -9.63
C ALA A 179 6.74 -0.24 -8.69
N ILE A 180 6.13 -0.71 -7.59
CA ILE A 180 6.75 -1.60 -6.59
C ILE A 180 7.17 -2.98 -7.14
N LEU A 181 6.69 -3.36 -8.34
CA LEU A 181 7.29 -4.48 -9.08
C LEU A 181 8.79 -4.30 -9.31
N ASN A 182 9.26 -3.06 -9.19
CA ASN A 182 10.66 -2.69 -9.18
C ASN A 182 11.29 -2.89 -7.77
N PRO A 183 12.32 -3.74 -7.64
CA PRO A 183 13.07 -3.98 -6.41
C PRO A 183 13.75 -2.74 -5.80
N ARG A 184 13.79 -1.60 -6.51
CA ARG A 184 14.31 -0.31 -6.00
C ARG A 184 13.41 0.32 -4.93
N TYR A 185 12.16 -0.12 -4.81
CA TYR A 185 11.23 0.38 -3.80
C TYR A 185 11.32 -0.50 -2.55
N HIS A 186 11.45 0.18 -1.41
CA HIS A 186 11.45 -0.44 -0.10
C HIS A 186 10.06 -0.36 0.54
N LEU A 187 9.62 -1.48 1.14
CA LEU A 187 8.56 -1.51 2.13
C LEU A 187 9.20 -1.15 3.49
N SER A 188 8.69 -0.13 4.17
CA SER A 188 9.18 0.23 5.51
C SER A 188 8.64 -0.75 6.57
N GLU A 189 9.53 -1.49 7.24
CA GLU A 189 9.21 -2.11 8.54
C GLU A 189 9.34 -1.02 9.62
N GLN A 190 8.27 -0.27 9.87
CA GLN A 190 8.06 0.26 11.21
C GLN A 190 6.64 -0.12 11.64
N SER A 191 6.59 -1.19 12.45
CA SER A 191 5.43 -1.94 12.96
C SER A 191 4.99 -3.14 12.12
N GLU A 192 4.71 -4.25 12.80
CA GLU A 192 4.28 -5.54 12.24
C GLU A 192 2.86 -5.49 11.63
N GLU A 193 2.27 -4.32 11.42
CA GLU A 193 0.92 -4.19 10.88
C GLU A 193 0.79 -2.84 10.15
N SER A 194 1.18 -2.73 8.88
CA SER A 194 0.70 -1.65 7.98
C SER A 194 0.99 -1.90 6.49
N CYS A 195 0.10 -1.28 5.72
CA CYS A 195 -0.06 -1.18 4.27
C CYS A 195 1.21 -0.67 3.54
N LEU A 196 1.22 -0.86 2.22
CA LEU A 196 2.26 -0.49 1.26
C LEU A 196 2.68 1.00 1.29
N ASP A 197 3.52 1.39 2.25
CA ASP A 197 4.17 2.70 2.25
C ASP A 197 5.48 2.66 1.47
N LEU A 198 5.40 3.20 0.25
CA LEU A 198 6.52 3.39 -0.67
C LEU A 198 7.52 4.41 -0.10
N LYS A 199 8.77 3.98 0.19
CA LYS A 199 9.89 4.92 0.42
C LYS A 199 11.07 4.67 -0.54
N THR A 200 11.35 5.74 -1.30
CA THR A 200 12.58 6.22 -1.97
C THR A 200 13.40 5.24 -2.85
N PRO A 201 13.55 5.50 -4.16
CA PRO A 201 14.39 4.69 -5.04
C PRO A 201 15.89 4.79 -4.70
N ILE A 202 16.57 3.64 -4.59
CA ILE A 202 18.00 3.53 -4.24
C ILE A 202 18.94 3.90 -5.40
N VAL A 203 18.53 3.60 -6.63
CA VAL A 203 19.36 3.78 -7.83
C VAL A 203 18.96 5.10 -8.51
N PRO A 204 19.88 5.86 -9.14
CA PRO A 204 19.50 6.99 -9.99
C PRO A 204 18.58 6.56 -11.14
N LEU A 205 17.71 7.46 -11.61
CA LEU A 205 16.75 7.17 -12.69
C LEU A 205 17.41 6.84 -14.05
N GLU A 206 18.69 7.14 -14.19
CA GLU A 206 19.45 7.09 -15.45
C GLU A 206 20.20 5.75 -15.67
N ASP A 207 20.29 4.90 -14.64
CA ASP A 207 21.11 3.67 -14.63
C ASP A 207 20.32 2.40 -14.30
N LEU A 208 19.04 2.29 -14.70
CA LEU A 208 18.26 1.08 -14.44
C LEU A 208 18.86 -0.13 -15.19
N PRO A 209 19.33 -1.18 -14.48
CA PRO A 209 19.95 -2.35 -15.13
C PRO A 209 18.93 -3.35 -15.70
N TYR A 210 17.65 -2.96 -15.81
CA TYR A 210 16.56 -3.81 -16.27
C TYR A 210 15.48 -3.02 -17.01
N THR A 211 14.66 -3.75 -17.77
CA THR A 211 13.59 -3.21 -18.60
C THR A 211 12.20 -3.59 -18.09
N LEU A 212 11.21 -2.78 -18.42
CA LEU A 212 9.79 -3.10 -18.29
C LEU A 212 9.18 -3.25 -19.67
N SER A 213 8.47 -4.34 -19.91
CA SER A 213 7.54 -4.47 -21.02
C SER A 213 6.16 -4.80 -20.47
N MET A 214 5.14 -4.19 -21.08
CA MET A 214 3.75 -4.48 -20.77
C MET A 214 2.97 -4.53 -22.06
N VAL A 215 2.16 -5.58 -22.21
CA VAL A 215 1.18 -5.73 -23.29
C VAL A 215 -0.19 -5.83 -22.65
N ALA A 216 -1.13 -5.03 -23.12
CA ALA A 216 -2.49 -4.99 -22.63
C ALA A 216 -3.48 -5.40 -23.73
N THR A 217 -4.47 -6.19 -23.36
CA THR A 217 -5.64 -6.50 -24.18
C THR A 217 -6.89 -6.19 -23.37
N ILE A 218 -7.73 -5.30 -23.88
CA ILE A 218 -8.98 -4.91 -23.24
C ILE A 218 -10.11 -5.44 -24.11
N SER A 219 -11.08 -6.11 -23.50
CA SER A 219 -12.28 -6.63 -24.13
C SER A 219 -13.50 -6.20 -23.33
N SER A 220 -14.48 -5.57 -23.98
CA SER A 220 -15.73 -5.20 -23.33
C SER A 220 -16.92 -5.17 -24.28
N GLN A 221 -18.04 -5.69 -23.82
CA GLN A 221 -19.33 -5.61 -24.51
C GLN A 221 -19.95 -4.20 -24.46
N LEU A 222 -19.46 -3.33 -23.58
CA LEU A 222 -19.94 -1.95 -23.41
C LEU A 222 -19.34 -0.99 -24.46
N GLY A 223 -18.36 -1.45 -25.23
CA GLY A 223 -17.66 -0.71 -26.27
C GLY A 223 -16.68 0.31 -25.69
N ILE A 224 -15.43 0.29 -26.14
CA ILE A 224 -14.37 1.15 -25.62
C ILE A 224 -14.48 2.53 -26.29
N ARG A 225 -14.67 3.58 -25.49
CA ARG A 225 -14.69 4.98 -25.95
C ARG A 225 -13.27 5.48 -26.15
N THR A 226 -12.48 5.43 -25.09
CA THR A 226 -11.08 5.85 -25.08
C THR A 226 -10.33 5.17 -23.94
N ILE A 227 -9.02 5.06 -24.10
CA ILE A 227 -8.08 4.61 -23.07
C ILE A 227 -7.09 5.76 -22.88
N GLN A 228 -6.89 6.17 -21.64
CA GLN A 228 -5.91 7.17 -21.23
C GLN A 228 -4.89 6.52 -20.31
N SER A 229 -3.69 7.09 -20.29
CA SER A 229 -2.57 6.59 -19.50
C SER A 229 -1.69 7.73 -19.07
N ASN A 230 -1.19 7.67 -17.83
CA ASN A 230 -0.17 8.60 -17.33
C ASN A 230 1.23 8.32 -17.93
N CYS A 231 1.41 7.17 -18.56
CA CYS A 231 2.61 6.75 -19.28
C CYS A 231 2.39 6.73 -20.79
N ALA A 232 3.48 6.85 -21.56
CA ALA A 232 3.43 6.73 -23.02
C ALA A 232 3.08 5.30 -23.46
N LEU A 233 2.14 5.17 -24.39
CA LEU A 233 1.70 3.91 -24.97
C LEU A 233 2.05 3.84 -26.46
N SER A 234 2.09 2.63 -27.01
CA SER A 234 2.07 2.40 -28.45
C SER A 234 0.75 2.89 -29.07
N SER A 235 0.65 2.85 -30.41
CA SER A 235 -0.67 2.97 -31.06
C SER A 235 -1.63 1.94 -30.48
N ILE A 236 -2.85 2.39 -30.19
CA ILE A 236 -3.92 1.54 -29.67
C ILE A 236 -4.71 0.97 -30.84
N ASP A 237 -4.63 -0.34 -31.00
CA ASP A 237 -5.28 -1.07 -32.08
C ASP A 237 -6.67 -1.52 -31.63
N TYR A 238 -7.70 -0.81 -32.10
CA TYR A 238 -9.09 -1.15 -31.83
C TYR A 238 -9.63 -2.14 -32.87
N ASN A 239 -10.33 -3.17 -32.41
CA ASN A 239 -10.99 -4.13 -33.30
C ASN A 239 -12.40 -3.66 -33.69
N GLY A 240 -12.61 -3.41 -34.99
CA GLY A 240 -13.90 -3.08 -35.58
C GLY A 240 -14.47 -1.71 -35.16
N GLU A 241 -15.60 -1.33 -35.78
CA GLU A 241 -16.29 -0.06 -35.47
C GLU A 241 -16.93 -0.06 -34.06
N SER A 242 -17.28 -1.26 -33.57
CA SER A 242 -17.85 -1.48 -32.24
C SER A 242 -16.83 -1.24 -31.13
N ARG A 243 -15.53 -1.27 -31.43
CA ARG A 243 -14.42 -1.13 -30.47
C ARG A 243 -14.61 -2.00 -29.23
N THR A 244 -15.00 -3.25 -29.43
CA THR A 244 -15.21 -4.21 -28.33
C THR A 244 -13.90 -4.82 -27.83
N SER A 245 -12.81 -4.64 -28.57
CA SER A 245 -11.47 -5.01 -28.13
C SER A 245 -10.46 -3.93 -28.51
N ALA A 246 -9.43 -3.75 -27.67
CA ALA A 246 -8.28 -2.90 -27.91
C ALA A 246 -7.00 -3.62 -27.47
N GLN A 247 -5.93 -3.47 -28.24
CA GLN A 247 -4.60 -3.96 -27.88
C GLN A 247 -3.58 -2.83 -27.95
N PHE A 248 -2.65 -2.78 -26.99
CA PHE A 248 -1.55 -1.83 -26.97
C PHE A 248 -0.42 -2.35 -26.08
N SER A 249 0.73 -1.68 -26.16
CA SER A 249 1.87 -1.93 -25.30
C SER A 249 2.33 -0.63 -24.63
N LEU A 250 2.98 -0.76 -23.48
CA LEU A 250 3.71 0.36 -22.89
C LEU A 250 4.89 0.74 -23.79
N ALA A 251 5.12 2.03 -24.01
CA ALA A 251 6.24 2.50 -24.80
C ALA A 251 7.58 2.17 -24.10
N GLU A 252 8.64 1.96 -24.90
CA GLU A 252 9.97 1.69 -24.37
C GLU A 252 10.50 2.86 -23.52
N GLY A 253 11.29 2.54 -22.50
CA GLY A 253 11.98 3.54 -21.68
C GLY A 253 11.23 3.99 -20.42
N HIS A 254 10.20 3.27 -19.98
CA HIS A 254 9.58 3.50 -18.67
C HIS A 254 10.62 3.41 -17.54
N LYS A 255 10.68 4.44 -16.68
CA LYS A 255 11.73 4.59 -15.67
C LYS A 255 11.32 4.15 -14.27
N PHE A 256 10.12 3.60 -14.12
CA PHE A 256 9.54 3.25 -12.81
C PHE A 256 9.57 4.43 -11.82
N ASP A 257 9.46 5.66 -12.34
CA ASP A 257 9.37 6.89 -11.55
C ASP A 257 7.96 7.16 -11.04
N ARG A 258 6.99 6.35 -11.48
CA ARG A 258 5.57 6.39 -11.14
C ARG A 258 4.93 5.03 -11.46
N ASP A 259 3.72 4.82 -10.99
CA ASP A 259 2.88 3.69 -11.38
C ASP A 259 2.39 3.83 -12.82
N VAL A 260 2.15 2.72 -13.51
CA VAL A 260 1.48 2.76 -14.82
C VAL A 260 -0.03 2.70 -14.60
N GLU A 261 -0.69 3.84 -14.80
CA GLU A 261 -2.13 3.96 -14.61
C GLU A 261 -2.85 3.99 -15.96
N LEU A 262 -3.95 3.24 -16.05
CA LEU A 262 -4.84 3.20 -17.19
C LEU A 262 -6.25 3.64 -16.76
N LEU A 263 -6.79 4.64 -17.46
CA LEU A 263 -8.18 5.09 -17.33
C LEU A 263 -8.96 4.69 -18.58
N ILE A 264 -9.90 3.78 -18.42
CA ILE A 264 -10.62 3.15 -19.52
C ILE A 264 -12.07 3.61 -19.49
N PHE A 265 -12.51 4.32 -20.51
CA PHE A 265 -13.88 4.80 -20.59
C PHE A 265 -14.69 3.91 -21.53
N TYR A 266 -15.77 3.32 -21.03
CA TYR A 266 -16.75 2.63 -21.86
C TYR A 266 -17.84 3.57 -22.38
N ARG A 267 -18.40 3.25 -23.55
CA ARG A 267 -19.48 4.06 -24.16
C ARG A 267 -20.78 3.96 -23.37
N LYS A 268 -21.03 2.81 -22.73
CA LYS A 268 -22.28 2.48 -22.04
C LYS A 268 -22.05 2.00 -20.60
N VAL A 269 -21.08 2.58 -19.90
CA VAL A 269 -20.66 2.13 -18.56
C VAL A 269 -21.81 2.08 -17.53
N HIS A 270 -22.79 2.99 -17.66
CA HIS A 270 -23.94 3.05 -16.76
C HIS A 270 -25.12 2.15 -17.14
N SER A 271 -25.01 1.43 -18.26
CA SER A 271 -26.02 0.44 -18.65
C SER A 271 -25.79 -0.85 -17.87
N PRO A 272 -26.82 -1.48 -17.29
CA PRO A 272 -26.68 -2.80 -16.67
C PRO A 272 -26.05 -3.78 -17.66
N SER A 273 -25.07 -4.55 -17.21
CA SER A 273 -24.43 -5.60 -18.02
C SER A 273 -24.28 -6.89 -17.25
N VAL A 274 -24.22 -7.99 -17.99
CA VAL A 274 -24.00 -9.33 -17.44
C VAL A 274 -22.92 -10.00 -18.28
N ALA A 275 -21.84 -10.43 -17.62
CA ALA A 275 -20.86 -11.34 -18.19
C ALA A 275 -21.18 -12.75 -17.69
N VAL A 276 -21.16 -13.74 -18.58
CA VAL A 276 -21.43 -15.14 -18.25
C VAL A 276 -20.24 -15.99 -18.69
N GLU A 277 -19.63 -16.66 -17.73
CA GLU A 277 -18.61 -17.67 -17.98
C GLU A 277 -19.25 -19.05 -17.85
N MET A 278 -19.16 -19.85 -18.90
CA MET A 278 -19.68 -21.21 -18.86
C MET A 278 -18.68 -22.12 -18.14
N GLY A 279 -19.19 -23.02 -17.30
CA GLY A 279 -18.34 -23.98 -16.59
C GLY A 279 -17.56 -24.90 -17.54
N MET A 280 -16.43 -25.41 -17.06
CA MET A 280 -15.56 -26.32 -17.81
C MET A 280 -16.29 -27.64 -18.10
N PRO A 281 -16.38 -28.07 -19.38
CA PRO A 281 -17.14 -29.27 -19.76
C PRO A 281 -16.62 -30.56 -19.11
N GLU A 282 -15.34 -30.59 -18.75
CA GLU A 282 -14.65 -31.75 -18.15
C GLU A 282 -14.87 -31.87 -16.63
N ARG A 283 -15.51 -30.89 -16.01
CA ARG A 283 -15.79 -30.86 -14.56
C ARG A 283 -17.25 -31.21 -14.29
N GLU A 284 -17.54 -31.70 -13.09
CA GLU A 284 -18.90 -31.99 -12.67
C GLU A 284 -19.76 -30.72 -12.70
N SER A 285 -20.98 -30.80 -13.23
CA SER A 285 -21.87 -29.65 -13.47
C SER A 285 -22.18 -28.82 -12.22
N ASP A 286 -22.13 -29.45 -11.04
CA ASP A 286 -22.45 -28.83 -9.76
C ASP A 286 -21.20 -28.38 -8.99
N SER A 287 -20.01 -28.61 -9.57
CA SER A 287 -18.74 -28.13 -9.00
C SER A 287 -18.52 -26.66 -9.35
N LEU A 288 -17.72 -25.96 -8.52
CA LEU A 288 -17.37 -24.55 -8.75
C LEU A 288 -16.85 -24.29 -10.18
N MET A 289 -16.06 -25.22 -10.73
CA MET A 289 -15.47 -25.10 -12.06
C MET A 289 -16.38 -25.61 -13.19
N GLY A 290 -17.46 -26.34 -12.89
CA GLY A 290 -18.39 -26.89 -13.89
C GLY A 290 -19.73 -26.17 -13.95
N ALA A 291 -20.09 -25.41 -12.91
CA ALA A 291 -21.28 -24.57 -12.90
C ALA A 291 -21.04 -23.27 -13.70
N PRO A 292 -22.01 -22.79 -14.49
CA PRO A 292 -21.91 -21.47 -15.11
C PRO A 292 -21.92 -20.38 -14.04
N SER A 293 -21.09 -19.36 -14.23
CA SER A 293 -20.98 -18.20 -13.34
C SER A 293 -21.37 -16.93 -14.08
N ALA A 294 -22.03 -16.00 -13.39
CA ALA A 294 -22.43 -14.72 -13.97
C ALA A 294 -22.01 -13.56 -13.07
N MET A 295 -21.40 -12.54 -13.67
CA MET A 295 -21.10 -11.27 -13.02
C MET A 295 -22.09 -10.22 -13.55
N VAL A 296 -22.89 -9.65 -12.65
CA VAL A 296 -23.85 -8.59 -12.98
C VAL A 296 -23.26 -7.26 -12.54
N SER A 297 -23.04 -6.35 -13.49
CA SER A 297 -22.50 -5.01 -13.22
C SER A 297 -23.61 -3.97 -13.37
N PHE A 298 -23.79 -3.13 -12.35
CA PHE A 298 -24.84 -2.11 -12.30
C PHE A 298 -24.31 -0.80 -11.70
N TYR A 299 -23.95 0.15 -12.57
CA TYR A 299 -23.38 1.45 -12.21
C TYR A 299 -24.28 2.60 -12.69
N PRO A 300 -25.48 2.79 -12.11
CA PRO A 300 -26.42 3.79 -12.61
C PRO A 300 -25.84 5.21 -12.50
N ASP A 301 -26.01 6.02 -13.53
CA ASP A 301 -25.78 7.46 -13.47
C ASP A 301 -26.92 8.09 -12.67
N ILE A 302 -26.68 8.31 -11.38
CA ILE A 302 -27.64 8.95 -10.49
C ILE A 302 -27.28 10.43 -10.44
N PRO A 303 -28.08 11.33 -11.04
CA PRO A 303 -27.82 12.75 -10.99
C PRO A 303 -27.79 13.18 -9.53
N VAL A 304 -26.63 13.65 -9.08
CA VAL A 304 -26.47 14.18 -7.73
C VAL A 304 -27.33 15.43 -7.65
N MET A 305 -28.52 15.32 -7.04
CA MET A 305 -29.23 16.52 -6.61
C MET A 305 -28.28 17.27 -5.69
N GLU A 306 -28.05 18.57 -5.96
CA GLU A 306 -27.28 19.48 -5.09
C GLU A 306 -27.95 19.62 -3.70
N THR A 307 -27.96 18.53 -2.94
CA THR A 307 -28.57 18.43 -1.62
C THR A 307 -27.52 18.86 -0.62
N SER A 308 -27.26 20.16 -0.54
CA SER A 308 -26.66 20.80 0.64
C SER A 308 -25.34 20.21 1.19
N THR A 309 -24.56 19.46 0.40
CA THR A 309 -23.25 18.90 0.79
C THR A 309 -22.20 19.97 1.11
N LYS A 310 -22.52 21.26 0.91
CA LYS A 310 -21.74 22.40 1.41
C LYS A 310 -21.64 22.46 2.94
N ARG A 311 -22.41 21.65 3.67
CA ARG A 311 -22.41 21.59 5.13
C ARG A 311 -21.86 20.24 5.57
N GLY A 312 -20.57 20.20 5.90
CA GLY A 312 -19.88 19.03 6.45
C GLY A 312 -19.11 19.39 7.72
N GLU A 313 -18.66 18.39 8.46
CA GLU A 313 -17.67 18.52 9.52
C GLU A 313 -16.36 17.89 9.03
N PHE A 314 -15.32 18.70 8.83
CA PHE A 314 -14.03 18.29 8.25
C PHE A 314 -12.96 18.20 9.34
N VAL A 315 -12.49 17.00 9.65
CA VAL A 315 -11.46 16.77 10.67
C VAL A 315 -10.17 16.33 10.01
N PHE A 316 -9.09 17.07 10.24
CA PHE A 316 -7.76 16.73 9.73
C PHE A 316 -6.90 16.12 10.83
N LEU A 317 -6.40 14.90 10.63
CA LEU A 317 -5.41 14.24 11.47
C LEU A 317 -4.05 14.41 10.83
N MET A 318 -3.13 15.07 11.53
CA MET A 318 -1.84 15.46 11.02
C MET A 318 -0.74 14.76 11.81
N ASP A 319 0.02 13.91 11.12
CA ASP A 319 1.14 13.20 11.71
C ASP A 319 2.29 14.17 12.05
N ARG A 320 2.77 14.09 13.29
CA ARG A 320 3.88 14.84 13.86
C ARG A 320 4.92 13.89 14.47
N SER A 321 4.95 12.64 14.02
CA SER A 321 5.95 11.63 14.39
C SER A 321 7.36 12.03 13.94
N ARG A 322 8.37 11.33 14.44
CA ARG A 322 9.78 11.62 14.10
C ARG A 322 10.09 11.43 12.61
N SER A 323 9.41 10.49 11.94
CA SER A 323 9.61 10.19 10.51
C SER A 323 9.27 11.38 9.61
N MET A 324 8.31 12.22 10.03
CA MET A 324 7.93 13.48 9.37
C MET A 324 9.05 14.54 9.35
N LYS A 325 10.13 14.38 10.13
CA LYS A 325 11.37 15.19 10.02
C LYS A 325 12.26 14.77 8.86
N SER A 326 11.93 13.68 8.16
CA SER A 326 12.74 13.20 7.05
C SER A 326 12.57 14.10 5.83
N PRO A 327 13.61 14.26 5.01
CA PRO A 327 13.49 14.94 3.73
C PRO A 327 12.56 14.15 2.77
N MET A 328 11.86 14.85 1.87
CA MET A 328 11.00 14.26 0.84
C MET A 328 11.79 13.40 -0.16
N SER A 329 13.07 13.72 -0.39
CA SER A 329 13.95 13.01 -1.33
C SER A 329 15.39 12.96 -0.82
N GLY A 330 16.15 11.92 -1.18
CA GLY A 330 17.57 11.80 -0.84
C GLY A 330 18.49 12.83 -1.50
N GLN A 331 17.96 13.71 -2.35
CA GLN A 331 18.71 14.83 -2.93
C GLN A 331 19.05 15.89 -1.88
N ASN A 332 20.28 16.41 -1.94
CA ASN A 332 20.71 17.53 -1.10
C ASN A 332 19.76 18.74 -1.28
N ARG A 333 19.09 19.16 -0.18
CA ARG A 333 18.15 20.30 -0.05
C ARG A 333 16.65 20.03 -0.29
N SER A 334 16.18 18.78 -0.24
CA SER A 334 14.73 18.52 -0.32
C SER A 334 13.97 19.03 0.92
N GLN A 335 12.73 19.48 0.73
CA GLN A 335 11.81 19.94 1.78
C GLN A 335 11.52 18.80 2.77
N LEU A 336 11.27 19.13 4.04
CA LEU A 336 10.85 18.14 5.03
C LEU A 336 9.41 17.70 4.78
N ARG A 337 9.07 16.44 5.06
CA ARG A 337 7.71 15.90 4.91
C ARG A 337 6.67 16.68 5.70
N ILE A 338 7.01 17.10 6.92
CA ILE A 338 6.14 17.94 7.74
C ILE A 338 5.82 19.29 7.08
N ASP A 339 6.77 19.88 6.35
CA ASP A 339 6.56 21.18 5.71
C ASP A 339 5.67 21.03 4.47
N ALA A 340 5.86 20.00 3.66
CA ALA A 340 4.98 19.69 2.55
C ALA A 340 3.53 19.43 3.03
N ALA A 341 3.37 18.61 4.08
CA ALA A 341 2.06 18.33 4.65
C ALA A 341 1.39 19.59 5.25
N LYS A 342 2.16 20.52 5.85
CA LYS A 342 1.65 21.82 6.32
C LYS A 342 1.12 22.67 5.16
N GLU A 343 1.83 22.71 4.04
CA GLU A 343 1.42 23.45 2.84
C GLU A 343 0.12 22.89 2.27
N THR A 344 0.00 21.56 2.17
CA THR A 344 -1.23 20.88 1.72
C THR A 344 -2.39 21.13 2.67
N LEU A 345 -2.18 21.03 3.99
CA LEU A 345 -3.23 21.32 4.97
C LEU A 345 -3.71 22.77 4.86
N ILE A 346 -2.81 23.74 4.67
CA ILE A 346 -3.19 25.16 4.46
C ILE A 346 -4.01 25.32 3.18
N LEU A 347 -3.66 24.61 2.10
CA LEU A 347 -4.44 24.62 0.86
C LEU A 347 -5.85 24.09 1.09
N LEU A 348 -6.00 22.94 1.76
CA LEU A 348 -7.31 22.35 2.05
C LEU A 348 -8.15 23.25 2.95
N LEU A 349 -7.56 23.84 4.00
CA LEU A 349 -8.26 24.76 4.89
C LEU A 349 -8.85 25.96 4.14
N LYS A 350 -8.12 26.50 3.17
CA LYS A 350 -8.61 27.63 2.34
C LYS A 350 -9.70 27.22 1.34
N SER A 351 -9.77 25.94 0.99
CA SER A 351 -10.74 25.37 0.05
C SER A 351 -12.00 24.83 0.74
N LEU A 352 -12.09 24.89 2.08
CA LEU A 352 -13.25 24.40 2.83
C LEU A 352 -14.54 25.14 2.44
N PRO A 353 -15.68 24.43 2.33
CA PRO A 353 -16.94 25.03 1.93
C PRO A 353 -17.50 25.97 3.00
N ILE A 354 -18.13 27.07 2.56
CA ILE A 354 -18.73 28.05 3.47
C ILE A 354 -19.87 27.41 4.28
N GLY A 355 -19.81 27.56 5.60
CA GLY A 355 -20.81 27.04 6.52
C GLY A 355 -20.52 25.64 7.04
N CYS A 356 -19.36 25.06 6.74
CA CYS A 356 -18.88 23.84 7.37
C CYS A 356 -18.35 24.06 8.80
N TYR A 357 -18.09 22.94 9.47
CA TYR A 357 -17.31 22.88 10.71
C TYR A 357 -15.98 22.19 10.43
N PHE A 358 -14.93 22.53 11.18
CA PHE A 358 -13.66 21.86 11.04
C PHE A 358 -12.87 21.75 12.34
N ASN A 359 -11.92 20.83 12.39
CA ASN A 359 -10.92 20.73 13.44
C ASN A 359 -9.64 20.08 12.91
N ILE A 360 -8.53 20.28 13.62
CA ILE A 360 -7.23 19.71 13.29
C ILE A 360 -6.69 19.03 14.53
N TYR A 361 -6.15 17.82 14.39
CA TYR A 361 -5.45 17.11 15.45
C TYR A 361 -4.04 16.78 14.99
N GLY A 362 -3.04 17.22 15.73
CA GLY A 362 -1.69 16.66 15.60
C GLY A 362 -1.63 15.34 16.35
N PHE A 363 -0.99 14.32 15.77
CA PHE A 363 -0.77 13.05 16.46
C PHE A 363 0.67 12.55 16.33
N GLY A 364 1.08 11.74 17.30
CA GLY A 364 2.33 11.02 17.38
C GLY A 364 2.23 9.98 18.50
N SER A 365 3.18 9.87 19.43
CA SER A 365 2.96 9.16 20.71
C SER A 365 1.92 9.84 21.61
N THR A 366 1.69 11.13 21.39
CA THR A 366 0.62 11.91 22.05
C THR A 366 -0.21 12.61 20.98
N HIS A 367 -1.36 13.17 21.35
CA HIS A 367 -2.23 13.90 20.41
C HIS A 367 -2.61 15.27 20.96
N GLU A 368 -2.75 16.23 20.05
CA GLU A 368 -3.11 17.61 20.36
C GLU A 368 -4.24 18.06 19.43
N ALA A 369 -5.35 18.53 19.99
CA ALA A 369 -6.44 19.13 19.22
C ALA A 369 -6.24 20.65 19.12
N PHE A 370 -6.38 21.22 17.92
CA PHE A 370 -6.29 22.67 17.72
C PHE A 370 -7.43 23.41 18.40
N PHE A 371 -8.63 22.79 18.40
CA PHE A 371 -9.82 23.25 19.08
C PHE A 371 -10.44 22.13 19.95
N PRO A 372 -11.00 22.44 21.13
CA PRO A 372 -11.65 21.44 21.98
C PRO A 372 -12.81 20.70 21.30
N MET A 373 -13.57 21.40 20.45
CA MET A 373 -14.65 20.90 19.59
C MET A 373 -14.49 21.49 18.20
N SER A 374 -15.06 20.84 17.18
CA SER A 374 -15.05 21.37 15.82
C SER A 374 -15.74 22.73 15.77
N VAL A 375 -15.09 23.69 15.12
CA VAL A 375 -15.54 25.09 15.08
C VAL A 375 -16.09 25.42 13.70
N ARG A 376 -17.03 26.36 13.65
CA ARG A 376 -17.58 26.83 12.37
C ARG A 376 -16.48 27.52 11.56
N TYR A 377 -16.39 27.21 10.28
CA TYR A 377 -15.45 27.86 9.37
C TYR A 377 -15.80 29.35 9.20
N THR A 378 -14.90 30.20 9.70
CA THR A 378 -14.93 31.67 9.62
C THR A 378 -13.52 32.19 9.33
N GLN A 379 -13.40 33.43 8.86
CA GLN A 379 -12.09 34.06 8.64
C GLN A 379 -11.21 34.00 9.90
N GLU A 380 -11.78 34.32 11.07
CA GLU A 380 -11.06 34.33 12.35
C GLU A 380 -10.59 32.92 12.76
N THR A 381 -11.43 31.90 12.64
CA THR A 381 -11.07 30.53 13.01
C THR A 381 -10.06 29.94 12.02
N MET A 382 -10.17 30.28 10.74
CA MET A 382 -9.21 29.91 9.70
C MET A 382 -7.84 30.52 9.98
N GLU A 383 -7.77 31.84 10.25
CA GLU A 383 -6.50 32.52 10.53
C GLU A 383 -5.78 31.92 11.75
N LYS A 384 -6.52 31.66 12.83
CA LYS A 384 -6.01 30.98 14.02
C LYS A 384 -5.49 29.57 13.71
N ALA A 385 -6.20 28.82 12.88
CA ALA A 385 -5.78 27.48 12.47
C ALA A 385 -4.49 27.55 11.64
N VAL A 386 -4.42 28.43 10.64
CA VAL A 386 -3.24 28.60 9.77
C VAL A 386 -2.01 29.04 10.56
N GLU A 387 -2.15 29.94 11.53
CA GLU A 387 -1.05 30.34 12.42
C GLU A 387 -0.48 29.14 13.19
N LYS A 388 -1.36 28.33 13.80
CA LYS A 388 -0.95 27.11 14.49
C LYS A 388 -0.34 26.06 13.54
N VAL A 389 -0.88 25.88 12.32
CA VAL A 389 -0.32 24.94 11.33
C VAL A 389 1.09 25.37 10.94
N LYS A 390 1.33 26.67 10.70
CA LYS A 390 2.68 27.18 10.37
C LYS A 390 3.70 26.92 11.47
N ALA A 391 3.28 27.01 12.73
CA ALA A 391 4.12 26.74 13.90
C ALA A 391 4.31 25.24 14.21
N MET A 392 3.60 24.35 13.51
CA MET A 392 3.66 22.91 13.76
C MET A 392 5.03 22.32 13.44
N LEU A 393 5.49 21.43 14.31
CA LEU A 393 6.73 20.65 14.20
C LEU A 393 6.43 19.16 14.34
N ALA A 394 7.32 18.32 13.79
CA ALA A 394 7.28 16.86 13.93
C ALA A 394 7.90 16.42 15.27
N ASP A 395 7.27 16.78 16.39
CA ASP A 395 7.81 16.66 17.75
C ASP A 395 7.00 15.75 18.69
N LEU A 396 6.01 15.01 18.18
CA LEU A 396 5.11 14.19 19.01
C LEU A 396 5.55 12.74 19.22
N GLY A 397 6.70 12.31 18.68
CA GLY A 397 7.28 10.99 18.98
C GLY A 397 6.97 9.91 17.94
N GLY A 398 6.34 8.80 18.36
CA GLY A 398 5.88 7.70 17.50
C GLY A 398 4.61 8.06 16.71
N THR A 399 3.81 7.08 16.29
CA THR A 399 2.72 7.27 15.31
C THR A 399 1.40 6.59 15.74
N GLU A 400 0.85 7.01 16.87
CA GLU A 400 -0.33 6.38 17.48
C GLU A 400 -1.64 7.03 17.00
N ILE A 401 -2.15 6.63 15.83
CA ILE A 401 -3.36 7.23 15.23
C ILE A 401 -4.68 6.77 15.86
N LEU A 402 -4.70 5.59 16.49
CA LEU A 402 -5.94 4.98 17.00
C LEU A 402 -6.59 5.82 18.12
N THR A 403 -5.76 6.40 18.98
CA THR A 403 -6.22 7.25 20.09
C THR A 403 -6.94 8.52 19.63
N PRO A 404 -6.36 9.37 18.75
CA PRO A 404 -7.06 10.53 18.23
C PRO A 404 -8.30 10.15 17.40
N LEU A 405 -8.26 9.07 16.61
CA LEU A 405 -9.44 8.58 15.87
C LEU A 405 -10.62 8.25 16.80
N ARG A 406 -10.37 7.46 17.86
CA ARG A 406 -11.40 7.16 18.89
C ARG A 406 -11.94 8.43 19.54
N ARG A 407 -11.09 9.43 19.76
CA ARG A 407 -11.52 10.72 20.33
C ARG A 407 -12.42 11.49 19.38
N VAL A 408 -12.13 11.45 18.09
CA VAL A 408 -12.98 12.06 17.04
C VAL A 408 -14.33 11.34 17.00
N PHE A 409 -14.36 10.01 16.93
CA PHE A 409 -15.62 9.24 16.84
C PHE A 409 -16.49 9.25 18.10
N ARG A 410 -15.90 9.53 19.28
CA ARG A 410 -16.65 9.70 20.52
C ARG A 410 -17.41 11.02 20.61
N LYS A 411 -17.10 12.01 19.77
CA LYS A 411 -17.79 13.30 19.80
C LYS A 411 -19.20 13.19 19.23
N PRO A 412 -20.17 13.94 19.78
CA PRO A 412 -21.52 13.95 19.24
C PRO A 412 -21.52 14.53 17.82
N PRO A 413 -22.22 13.91 16.86
CA PRO A 413 -22.27 14.42 15.49
C PRO A 413 -22.97 15.77 15.45
N ILE A 414 -22.50 16.66 14.58
CA ILE A 414 -23.14 17.95 14.34
C ILE A 414 -24.34 17.73 13.41
N PRO A 415 -25.58 18.06 13.82
CA PRO A 415 -26.77 17.83 13.00
C PRO A 415 -26.67 18.47 11.61
N GLY A 416 -26.94 17.68 10.57
CA GLY A 416 -26.89 18.13 9.17
C GLY A 416 -25.47 18.38 8.62
N HIS A 417 -24.42 17.96 9.34
CA HIS A 417 -23.02 18.07 8.92
C HIS A 417 -22.35 16.70 9.05
N PRO A 418 -22.32 15.87 7.99
CA PRO A 418 -21.61 14.60 8.03
C PRO A 418 -20.12 14.82 8.32
N LEU A 419 -19.58 14.00 9.23
CA LEU A 419 -18.17 13.98 9.56
C LEU A 419 -17.36 13.34 8.42
N GLN A 420 -16.33 14.03 7.97
CA GLN A 420 -15.30 13.58 7.05
C GLN A 420 -13.95 13.71 7.74
N VAL A 421 -13.14 12.66 7.72
CA VAL A 421 -11.83 12.60 8.39
C VAL A 421 -10.75 12.45 7.34
N PHE A 422 -9.78 13.36 7.32
CA PHE A 422 -8.62 13.35 6.43
C PHE A 422 -7.38 13.04 7.25
N VAL A 423 -6.54 12.14 6.77
CA VAL A 423 -5.31 11.74 7.45
C VAL A 423 -4.11 12.13 6.61
N PHE A 424 -3.17 12.84 7.22
CA PHE A 424 -1.85 13.15 6.67
C PHE A 424 -0.80 12.39 7.47
N THR A 425 -0.10 11.48 6.82
CA THR A 425 0.99 10.70 7.40
C THR A 425 2.02 10.39 6.32
N ASP A 426 3.23 10.01 6.73
CA ASP A 426 4.25 9.45 5.85
C ASP A 426 4.29 7.92 5.88
N GLY A 427 3.23 7.29 6.42
CA GLY A 427 2.97 5.87 6.30
C GLY A 427 3.33 5.01 7.51
N GLU A 428 4.10 5.55 8.45
CA GLU A 428 4.60 4.75 9.59
C GLU A 428 3.54 4.58 10.69
N VAL A 429 2.33 4.09 10.37
CA VAL A 429 1.21 3.92 11.30
C VAL A 429 1.24 2.52 11.93
N ALA A 430 1.20 2.43 13.26
CA ALA A 430 1.08 1.16 13.98
C ALA A 430 -0.38 0.74 14.18
N GLU A 431 -0.60 -0.58 14.33
CA GLU A 431 -1.91 -1.21 14.61
C GLU A 431 -2.99 -0.96 13.54
N THR A 432 -2.63 -1.01 12.25
CA THR A 432 -3.59 -0.77 11.16
C THR A 432 -4.83 -1.66 11.24
N PHE A 433 -4.73 -2.91 11.69
CA PHE A 433 -5.89 -3.78 11.84
C PHE A 433 -6.94 -3.17 12.80
N ASN A 434 -6.49 -2.67 13.95
CA ASN A 434 -7.36 -2.03 14.93
C ASN A 434 -7.92 -0.70 14.40
N VAL A 435 -7.11 0.07 13.67
CA VAL A 435 -7.52 1.32 13.02
C VAL A 435 -8.60 1.06 11.96
N ILE A 436 -8.36 0.13 11.04
CA ILE A 436 -9.31 -0.28 10.00
C ILE A 436 -10.59 -0.82 10.63
N ARG A 437 -10.47 -1.64 11.68
CA ARG A 437 -11.65 -2.16 12.40
C ARG A 437 -12.45 -1.05 13.07
N GLU A 438 -11.79 -0.08 13.69
CA GLU A 438 -12.45 1.07 14.33
C GLU A 438 -13.17 1.93 13.27
N VAL A 439 -12.51 2.21 12.15
CA VAL A 439 -13.11 2.91 10.99
C VAL A 439 -14.30 2.14 10.42
N LYS A 440 -14.15 0.83 10.15
CA LYS A 440 -15.24 -0.04 9.67
C LYS A 440 -16.41 -0.12 10.64
N PHE A 441 -16.16 -0.08 11.96
CA PHE A 441 -17.23 -0.07 12.96
C PHE A 441 -18.04 1.24 12.92
N HIS A 442 -17.38 2.36 12.60
CA HIS A 442 -17.98 3.69 12.56
C HIS A 442 -18.47 4.13 11.15
N SER A 443 -18.17 3.35 10.10
CA SER A 443 -18.53 3.62 8.68
C SER A 443 -20.03 3.77 8.41
N LYS A 444 -20.88 3.18 9.26
CA LYS A 444 -22.35 3.31 9.14
C LYS A 444 -22.90 4.62 9.72
N ARG A 445 -22.10 5.37 10.50
CA ARG A 445 -22.50 6.63 11.15
C ARG A 445 -21.88 7.88 10.50
N HIS A 446 -20.81 7.70 9.74
CA HIS A 446 -20.03 8.78 9.15
C HIS A 446 -19.70 8.43 7.70
N ARG A 447 -19.67 9.42 6.80
CA ARG A 447 -19.32 9.20 5.40
C ARG A 447 -17.79 9.26 5.33
N TYR A 448 -17.15 8.11 5.11
CA TYR A 448 -15.73 8.03 4.86
C TYR A 448 -15.54 8.24 3.36
N GLU A 449 -14.88 9.34 2.98
CA GLU A 449 -14.24 9.44 1.68
C GLU A 449 -12.80 9.00 1.92
N ASP A 450 -12.43 7.81 1.44
CA ASP A 450 -11.06 7.31 1.48
C ASP A 450 -10.21 8.12 0.48
N ARG A 451 -9.90 9.36 0.85
CA ARG A 451 -8.77 10.10 0.31
C ARG A 451 -7.70 10.16 1.40
N LEU A 452 -6.98 9.05 1.55
CA LEU A 452 -5.74 9.01 2.29
C LEU A 452 -4.74 9.84 1.48
N ILE A 453 -4.61 11.13 1.80
CA ILE A 453 -3.61 12.00 1.19
C ILE A 453 -2.29 11.68 1.88
N SER A 454 -1.68 10.57 1.47
CA SER A 454 -0.26 10.33 1.68
C SER A 454 0.49 11.52 1.07
N ALA A 455 1.36 12.16 1.85
CA ALA A 455 2.15 13.30 1.37
C ALA A 455 3.23 12.90 0.32
N GLY A 456 3.07 11.75 -0.34
CA GLY A 456 3.95 11.21 -1.37
C GLY A 456 3.54 11.51 -2.81
N GLU A 457 2.26 11.71 -3.12
CA GLU A 457 1.81 12.04 -4.48
C GLU A 457 0.43 12.70 -4.42
N ILE A 458 0.35 13.94 -4.92
CA ILE A 458 -0.91 14.68 -5.10
C ILE A 458 -1.11 14.77 -6.60
N ASP A 459 -1.96 13.91 -7.15
CA ASP A 459 -2.60 14.13 -8.44
C ASP A 459 -4.08 14.53 -8.20
N PHE A 460 -4.52 15.55 -8.94
CA PHE A 460 -5.81 16.23 -8.80
C PHE A 460 -6.97 15.46 -9.43
#